data_AF-K2RFX6-F1
#
_entry.id   AF-K2RFX6-F1
#
_cell.length_a   1.000
_cell.length_b   1.000
_cell.length_c   1.000
_cell.angle_alpha   90.00
_cell.angle_beta   90.00
_cell.angle_gamma   90.00
#
_symmetry.space_group_name_H-M   'P 1'
#
loop_
_entity.id
_entity.type
_entity.pdbx_description
1 polymer ?
#
loop_
_entity_poly.entity_id
_entity_poly.type
_entity_poly.pdbx_seq_one_letter_code
_entity_poly.pdbx_strand_id
1 'polypeptide(L)'
;MAETAVNALDNEQGNQDVKNVLKWLFLKDDDNSDPIVLRDVRSSLTGISTMSAEVTTGQPGWTDVKVYCDMGRFEGNQRDDGRWYDPDIEEVIDPKGTSDVDWQDCKDFLPTTFAYTHNPRGQKFSQVQICPWFLGWAKGKEFNSWEDVQTKAKVFNWAVPKLTSGWPLTAIDAASLFDKVLLHELTHTRSGGSTTDVGGGSNPLFGGARYGWRECKSLAQKGADPNDRDQAPQRNADSIALLGSAMRFLHLEENPKRVKENGAMEEITPNPSKNKRWPDLVDPMFSLDKRFAEPGRFIKVVKAGAVL
;
A
#
# COMPACT_ATOMS: atom_id res chain seq x y z
N MET A 1 -4.09 -1.84 9.47
CA MET A 1 -4.21 -2.64 8.23
C MET A 1 -3.20 -3.78 8.19
N ALA A 2 -1.89 -3.49 8.22
CA ALA A 2 -0.85 -4.53 8.20
C ALA A 2 -0.99 -5.53 9.37
N GLU A 3 -1.14 -5.03 10.60
CA GLU A 3 -1.35 -5.86 11.79
C GLU A 3 -2.61 -6.74 11.69
N THR A 4 -3.73 -6.17 11.25
CA THR A 4 -4.97 -6.93 11.01
C THR A 4 -4.75 -8.10 10.05
N ALA A 5 -3.95 -7.88 9.00
CA ALA A 5 -3.63 -8.93 8.04
C ALA A 5 -2.71 -10.00 8.64
N VAL A 6 -1.69 -9.63 9.43
CA VAL A 6 -0.86 -10.61 10.16
C VAL A 6 -1.72 -11.47 11.08
N ASN A 7 -2.61 -10.84 11.85
CA ASN A 7 -3.51 -11.56 12.77
C ASN A 7 -4.47 -12.48 12.00
N ALA A 8 -4.96 -12.06 10.83
CA ALA A 8 -5.81 -12.90 9.99
C ALA A 8 -5.06 -14.11 9.40
N LEU A 9 -3.80 -13.92 8.98
CA LEU A 9 -2.93 -14.99 8.51
C LEU A 9 -2.64 -16.02 9.62
N ASP A 10 -2.36 -15.56 10.83
CA ASP A 10 -2.09 -16.43 11.98
C ASP A 10 -3.32 -17.26 12.40
N ASN A 11 -4.53 -16.83 12.02
CA ASN A 11 -5.79 -17.50 12.31
C ASN A 11 -6.49 -18.08 11.06
N GLU A 12 -5.78 -18.21 9.92
CA GLU A 12 -6.36 -18.54 8.62
C GLU A 12 -7.11 -19.89 8.60
N GLN A 13 -6.64 -20.88 9.37
CA GLN A 13 -7.09 -22.28 9.25
C GLN A 13 -8.63 -22.45 9.36
N GLY A 14 -9.32 -21.54 10.06
CA GLY A 14 -10.78 -21.57 10.23
C GLY A 14 -11.59 -20.58 9.40
N ASN A 15 -10.97 -19.68 8.62
CA ASN A 15 -11.69 -18.58 7.96
C ASN A 15 -11.66 -18.69 6.42
N GLN A 16 -12.81 -19.06 5.83
CA GLN A 16 -12.92 -19.25 4.39
C GLN A 16 -12.73 -17.95 3.59
N ASP A 17 -13.14 -16.80 4.14
CA ASP A 17 -12.97 -15.51 3.45
C ASP A 17 -11.48 -15.14 3.35
N VAL A 18 -10.69 -15.42 4.40
CA VAL A 18 -9.23 -15.24 4.37
C VAL A 18 -8.59 -16.15 3.32
N LYS A 19 -8.93 -17.44 3.33
CA LYS A 19 -8.43 -18.42 2.34
C LYS A 19 -8.77 -18.04 0.91
N ASN A 20 -9.99 -17.53 0.68
CA ASN A 20 -10.42 -17.08 -0.64
C ASN A 20 -9.57 -15.90 -1.13
N VAL A 21 -9.35 -14.89 -0.28
CA VAL A 21 -8.52 -13.73 -0.65
C VAL A 21 -7.08 -14.16 -0.94
N LEU A 22 -6.51 -15.05 -0.12
CA LEU A 22 -5.16 -15.56 -0.36
C LEU A 22 -5.06 -16.35 -1.66
N LYS A 23 -6.04 -17.21 -1.93
CA LYS A 23 -6.15 -17.92 -3.20
C LYS A 23 -6.16 -16.93 -4.37
N TRP A 24 -7.03 -15.92 -4.31
CA TRP A 24 -7.18 -14.98 -5.41
C TRP A 24 -5.95 -14.11 -5.66
N LEU A 25 -5.21 -13.72 -4.62
CA LEU A 25 -4.10 -12.77 -4.75
C LEU A 25 -2.72 -13.40 -4.88
N PHE A 26 -2.54 -14.68 -4.49
CA PHE A 26 -1.22 -15.29 -4.43
C PHE A 26 -1.09 -16.69 -4.99
N LEU A 27 -2.19 -17.43 -5.21
CA LEU A 27 -2.13 -18.84 -5.61
C LEU A 27 -2.72 -19.06 -7.01
N LYS A 28 -2.26 -20.13 -7.67
CA LYS A 28 -2.95 -20.70 -8.84
C LYS A 28 -4.16 -21.51 -8.38
N ASP A 29 -5.15 -21.69 -9.25
CA ASP A 29 -6.42 -22.34 -8.88
C ASP A 29 -6.29 -23.75 -8.29
N ASP A 30 -5.24 -24.48 -8.70
CA ASP A 30 -4.94 -25.86 -8.27
C ASP A 30 -3.84 -25.94 -7.19
N ASP A 31 -3.25 -24.80 -6.80
CA ASP A 31 -2.19 -24.76 -5.80
C ASP A 31 -2.77 -24.65 -4.39
N ASN A 32 -2.27 -25.49 -3.48
CA ASN A 32 -2.54 -25.31 -2.07
C ASN A 32 -1.62 -24.21 -1.52
N SER A 33 -2.00 -23.63 -0.37
CA SER A 33 -1.21 -22.58 0.29
C SER A 33 0.27 -22.93 0.38
N ASP A 34 1.10 -22.35 -0.49
CA ASP A 34 2.55 -22.52 -0.45
C ASP A 34 3.07 -21.84 0.84
N PRO A 35 3.67 -22.60 1.78
CA PRO A 35 4.19 -22.03 3.02
C PRO A 35 5.21 -20.91 2.78
N ILE A 36 5.91 -20.91 1.64
CA ILE A 36 6.87 -19.87 1.26
C ILE A 36 6.15 -18.56 0.93
N VAL A 37 5.07 -18.63 0.15
CA VAL A 37 4.25 -17.47 -0.22
C VAL A 37 3.72 -16.78 1.04
N LEU A 38 3.10 -17.54 1.94
CA LEU A 38 2.55 -16.99 3.18
C LEU A 38 3.63 -16.42 4.09
N ARG A 39 4.80 -17.08 4.18
CA ARG A 39 5.94 -16.57 4.97
C ARG A 39 6.40 -15.21 4.47
N ASP A 40 6.56 -15.03 3.16
CA ASP A 40 7.09 -13.80 2.58
C ASP A 40 6.09 -12.63 2.74
N VAL A 41 4.81 -12.89 2.47
CA VAL A 41 3.73 -11.91 2.71
C VAL A 41 3.63 -11.53 4.19
N ARG A 42 3.65 -12.51 5.09
CA ARG A 42 3.63 -12.29 6.55
C ARG A 42 4.84 -11.49 7.01
N SER A 43 6.02 -11.78 6.49
CA SER A 43 7.25 -11.06 6.82
C SER A 43 7.16 -9.59 6.43
N SER A 44 6.68 -9.29 5.23
CA SER A 44 6.43 -7.92 4.75
C SER A 44 5.49 -7.17 5.69
N LEU A 45 4.30 -7.73 5.95
CA LEU A 45 3.29 -7.09 6.80
C LEU A 45 3.75 -6.93 8.26
N THR A 46 4.51 -7.88 8.79
CA THR A 46 5.09 -7.79 10.15
C THR A 46 6.13 -6.68 10.21
N GLY A 47 7.03 -6.58 9.23
CA GLY A 47 8.00 -5.49 9.19
C GLY A 47 7.30 -4.12 9.12
N ILE A 48 6.22 -4.01 8.35
CA ILE A 48 5.41 -2.80 8.28
C ILE A 48 4.71 -2.48 9.61
N SER A 49 4.15 -3.47 10.31
CA SER A 49 3.48 -3.23 11.60
C SER A 49 4.45 -2.72 12.68
N THR A 50 5.75 -3.01 12.56
CA THR A 50 6.76 -2.41 13.46
C THR A 50 6.96 -0.91 13.24
N MET A 51 6.58 -0.35 12.08
CA MET A 51 6.70 1.07 11.75
C MET A 51 5.49 1.91 12.25
N SER A 52 4.72 1.41 13.21
CA SER A 52 3.46 2.01 13.67
C SER A 52 3.61 3.28 14.52
N ALA A 53 4.81 3.56 15.04
CA ALA A 53 5.06 4.72 15.90
C ALA A 53 5.81 5.84 15.16
N GLU A 54 5.22 7.02 15.12
CA GLU A 54 5.88 8.26 14.67
C GLU A 54 6.98 8.67 15.67
N VAL A 55 8.14 9.11 15.18
CA VAL A 55 9.21 9.62 16.04
C VAL A 55 9.77 10.94 15.52
N THR A 56 9.60 11.97 16.32
CA THR A 56 9.97 13.35 15.95
C THR A 56 11.42 13.71 16.32
N THR A 57 12.17 12.82 16.98
CA THR A 57 13.54 13.10 17.44
C THR A 57 14.48 11.92 17.22
N GLY A 58 15.68 12.21 16.71
CA GLY A 58 16.77 11.23 16.57
C GLY A 58 17.12 10.88 15.13
N GLN A 59 18.26 10.23 14.94
CA GLN A 59 18.75 9.79 13.63
C GLN A 59 18.04 8.50 13.20
N PRO A 60 17.40 8.44 12.02
CA PRO A 60 16.74 7.23 11.55
C PRO A 60 17.75 6.08 11.33
N GLY A 61 17.32 4.85 11.60
CA GLY A 61 18.04 3.59 11.45
C GLY A 61 17.47 2.72 10.32
N TRP A 62 18.16 1.62 9.98
CA TRP A 62 17.99 0.86 8.72
C TRP A 62 16.55 0.49 8.31
N THR A 63 15.69 0.26 9.30
CA THR A 63 14.29 -0.18 9.14
C THR A 63 13.30 0.97 9.17
N ASP A 64 13.79 2.20 9.29
CA ASP A 64 12.98 3.38 9.41
C ASP A 64 12.57 3.91 8.04
N VAL A 65 11.45 4.63 8.02
CA VAL A 65 10.92 5.28 6.82
C VAL A 65 10.71 6.76 7.08
N LYS A 66 11.12 7.61 6.14
CA LYS A 66 10.80 9.03 6.17
C LYS A 66 9.68 9.30 5.17
N VAL A 67 8.55 9.82 5.66
CA VAL A 67 7.36 10.06 4.83
C VAL A 67 7.26 11.56 4.55
N TYR A 68 7.24 11.92 3.27
CA TYR A 68 7.07 13.29 2.82
C TYR A 68 5.66 13.52 2.29
N CYS A 69 5.03 14.59 2.78
CA CYS A 69 3.67 15.00 2.40
C CYS A 69 3.66 16.16 1.38
N ASP A 70 4.83 16.72 1.09
CA ASP A 70 5.05 17.81 0.13
C ASP A 70 6.33 17.58 -0.68
N MET A 71 6.59 18.47 -1.65
CA MET A 71 7.79 18.44 -2.49
C MET A 71 8.85 19.47 -2.05
N GLY A 72 8.72 20.02 -0.83
CA GLY A 72 9.52 21.14 -0.33
C GLY A 72 11.02 20.83 -0.29
N ARG A 73 11.41 19.57 -0.02
CA ARG A 73 12.83 19.16 0.01
C ARG A 73 13.56 19.35 -1.32
N PHE A 74 12.82 19.48 -2.42
CA PHE A 74 13.39 19.73 -3.74
C PHE A 74 13.41 21.21 -4.11
N GLU A 75 12.69 22.08 -3.40
CA GLU A 75 12.63 23.51 -3.74
C GLU A 75 14.02 24.15 -3.67
N GLY A 76 14.43 24.81 -4.76
CA GLY A 76 15.77 25.41 -4.87
C GLY A 76 16.92 24.43 -5.09
N ASN A 77 16.65 23.11 -5.14
CA ASN A 77 17.67 22.06 -5.30
C ASN A 77 17.73 21.50 -6.73
N GLN A 78 17.15 22.20 -7.71
CA GLN A 78 17.36 21.89 -9.12
C GLN A 78 18.75 22.32 -9.56
N ARG A 79 19.48 21.42 -10.19
CA ARG A 79 20.79 21.66 -10.78
C ARG A 79 20.65 22.19 -12.20
N ASP A 80 21.69 22.86 -12.69
CA ASP A 80 21.75 23.40 -14.07
C ASP A 80 21.59 22.31 -15.14
N ASP A 81 21.94 21.07 -14.82
CA ASP A 81 21.78 19.90 -15.69
C ASP A 81 20.36 19.30 -15.68
N GLY A 82 19.43 19.91 -14.95
CA GLY A 82 18.03 19.49 -14.85
C GLY A 82 17.77 18.38 -13.82
N ARG A 83 18.82 17.82 -13.20
CA ARG A 83 18.70 16.85 -12.09
C ARG A 83 18.44 17.57 -10.78
N TRP A 84 17.96 16.83 -9.77
CA TRP A 84 17.61 17.40 -8.48
C TRP A 84 18.44 16.77 -7.38
N TYR A 85 18.83 17.57 -6.40
CA TYR A 85 19.52 17.08 -5.22
C TYR A 85 18.51 16.86 -4.09
N ASP A 86 18.52 15.66 -3.50
CA ASP A 86 17.77 15.39 -2.26
C ASP A 86 18.74 15.57 -1.07
N PRO A 87 18.59 16.64 -0.28
CA PRO A 87 19.50 16.94 0.82
C PRO A 87 19.39 15.95 1.98
N ASP A 88 18.29 15.20 2.10
CA ASP A 88 18.09 14.27 3.21
C ASP A 88 18.85 12.96 3.03
N ILE A 89 19.18 12.61 1.78
CA ILE A 89 19.93 11.40 1.42
C ILE A 89 21.24 11.72 0.70
N GLU A 90 21.51 13.01 0.48
CA GLU A 90 22.69 13.52 -0.20
C GLU A 90 22.90 12.93 -1.61
N GLU A 91 21.81 12.61 -2.31
CA GLU A 91 21.85 11.99 -3.65
C GLU A 91 21.32 12.93 -4.74
N VAL A 92 21.87 12.78 -5.95
CA VAL A 92 21.36 13.45 -7.15
C VAL A 92 20.40 12.50 -7.87
N ILE A 93 19.15 12.91 -7.99
CA ILE A 93 18.08 12.18 -8.65
C ILE A 93 18.01 12.62 -10.11
N ASP A 94 18.19 11.66 -11.02
CA ASP A 94 18.03 11.89 -12.46
C ASP A 94 16.59 11.59 -12.90
N PRO A 95 15.79 12.62 -13.23
CA PRO A 95 14.42 12.40 -13.67
C PRO A 95 14.28 11.61 -14.98
N LYS A 96 15.32 11.55 -15.81
CA LYS A 96 15.29 10.83 -17.10
C LYS A 96 15.94 9.45 -17.04
N GLY A 97 16.70 9.19 -15.97
CA GLY A 97 17.60 8.05 -15.85
C GLY A 97 17.17 7.01 -14.82
N THR A 98 16.25 7.35 -13.91
CA THR A 98 15.75 6.37 -12.94
C THR A 98 14.58 5.61 -13.54
N SER A 99 14.76 4.31 -13.79
CA SER A 99 13.67 3.37 -14.05
C SER A 99 12.67 3.27 -12.89
N ASP A 100 13.04 3.78 -11.72
CA ASP A 100 12.43 3.39 -10.45
C ASP A 100 11.56 4.48 -9.82
N VAL A 101 11.67 5.76 -10.24
CA VAL A 101 10.96 6.85 -9.57
C VAL A 101 10.68 8.03 -10.51
N ASP A 102 9.46 8.10 -11.05
CA ASP A 102 8.99 9.29 -11.77
C ASP A 102 8.50 10.35 -10.77
N TRP A 103 9.41 10.95 -10.02
CA TRP A 103 9.06 12.00 -9.06
C TRP A 103 8.50 13.26 -9.77
N GLN A 104 8.76 13.40 -11.09
CA GLN A 104 8.17 14.48 -11.90
C GLN A 104 6.66 14.29 -12.03
N ASP A 105 6.16 13.05 -12.07
CA ASP A 105 4.73 12.78 -12.04
C ASP A 105 4.05 13.44 -10.83
N CYS A 106 4.70 13.56 -9.67
CA CYS A 106 4.08 14.25 -8.53
C CYS A 106 3.89 15.77 -8.75
N LYS A 107 4.61 16.36 -9.72
CA LYS A 107 4.55 17.78 -10.10
C LYS A 107 3.81 18.02 -11.42
N ASP A 108 3.52 16.97 -12.17
CA ASP A 108 2.92 17.07 -13.49
C ASP A 108 1.49 17.62 -13.46
N PHE A 109 1.10 18.26 -14.56
CA PHE A 109 -0.24 18.82 -14.71
C PHE A 109 -1.34 17.76 -14.78
N LEU A 110 -0.99 16.53 -15.21
CA LEU A 110 -1.88 15.37 -15.28
C LEU A 110 -1.20 14.16 -14.62
N PRO A 111 -1.07 14.17 -13.29
CA PRO A 111 -0.23 13.23 -12.60
C PRO A 111 -0.85 11.84 -12.57
N THR A 112 -0.03 10.81 -12.79
CA THR A 112 -0.44 9.39 -12.73
C THR A 112 0.01 8.66 -11.47
N THR A 113 1.02 9.19 -10.80
CA THR A 113 1.60 8.62 -9.58
C THR A 113 0.91 9.18 -8.34
N PHE A 114 0.48 8.30 -7.43
CA PHE A 114 -0.16 8.68 -6.15
C PHE A 114 0.90 8.92 -5.06
N ALA A 115 1.88 8.04 -5.00
CA ALA A 115 3.01 8.06 -4.11
C ALA A 115 4.15 7.26 -4.73
N TYR A 116 5.35 7.33 -4.17
CA TYR A 116 6.47 6.47 -4.54
C TYR A 116 7.39 6.20 -3.36
N THR A 117 8.17 5.13 -3.46
CA THR A 117 9.14 4.73 -2.47
C THR A 117 10.55 4.71 -3.05
N HIS A 118 11.51 5.20 -2.28
CA HIS A 118 12.92 5.17 -2.63
C HIS A 118 13.75 4.53 -1.51
N ASN A 119 14.66 3.63 -1.89
CA ASN A 119 15.57 2.93 -0.97
C ASN A 119 17.04 3.31 -1.27
N PRO A 120 17.49 4.51 -0.84
CA PRO A 120 18.78 5.07 -1.26
C PRO A 120 19.96 4.20 -0.82
N ARG A 121 20.97 4.03 -1.69
CA ARG A 121 22.07 3.10 -1.40
C ARG A 121 23.01 3.70 -0.36
N GLY A 122 23.30 2.93 0.70
CA GLY A 122 24.18 3.39 1.79
C GLY A 122 23.50 4.31 2.81
N GLN A 123 22.25 4.68 2.59
CA GLN A 123 21.47 5.47 3.55
C GLN A 123 20.75 4.60 4.57
N LYS A 124 20.57 5.16 5.76
CA LYS A 124 19.99 4.42 6.90
C LYS A 124 18.48 4.27 6.83
N PHE A 125 17.74 4.85 5.89
CA PHE A 125 16.28 4.80 5.92
C PHE A 125 15.69 4.71 4.52
N SER A 126 14.44 4.26 4.43
CA SER A 126 13.64 4.31 3.21
C SER A 126 12.90 5.65 3.16
N GLN A 127 12.61 6.16 1.96
CA GLN A 127 11.81 7.36 1.77
C GLN A 127 10.49 6.99 1.10
N VAL A 128 9.38 7.55 1.59
CA VAL A 128 8.08 7.50 0.90
C VAL A 128 7.66 8.93 0.60
N GLN A 129 7.37 9.23 -0.66
CA GLN A 129 6.76 10.49 -1.07
C GLN A 129 5.28 10.26 -1.36
N ILE A 130 4.41 11.00 -0.69
CA ILE A 130 3.01 11.10 -1.08
C ILE A 130 2.87 12.31 -2.00
N CYS A 131 2.35 12.14 -3.22
CA CYS A 131 2.22 13.28 -4.13
C CYS A 131 1.22 14.31 -3.56
N PRO A 132 1.52 15.63 -3.57
CA PRO A 132 0.67 16.64 -2.94
C PRO A 132 -0.76 16.67 -3.48
N TRP A 133 -0.92 16.45 -4.79
CA TRP A 133 -2.23 16.42 -5.44
C TRP A 133 -3.10 15.28 -4.89
N PHE A 134 -2.51 14.10 -4.66
CA PHE A 134 -3.21 12.92 -4.16
C PHE A 134 -3.57 13.11 -2.69
N LEU A 135 -2.65 13.67 -1.91
CA LEU A 135 -2.92 14.03 -0.51
C LEU A 135 -4.04 15.08 -0.40
N GLY A 136 -4.05 16.08 -1.28
CA GLY A 136 -5.12 17.08 -1.37
C GLY A 136 -6.48 16.46 -1.71
N TRP A 137 -6.50 15.52 -2.67
CA TRP A 137 -7.70 14.75 -3.01
C TRP A 137 -8.18 13.89 -1.83
N ALA A 138 -7.28 13.19 -1.15
CA ALA A 138 -7.58 12.32 -0.02
C ALA A 138 -8.10 13.10 1.20
N LYS A 139 -7.50 14.25 1.52
CA LYS A 139 -7.93 15.14 2.62
C LYS A 139 -9.26 15.82 2.34
N GLY A 140 -9.55 16.15 1.08
CA GLY A 140 -10.72 16.94 0.70
C GLY A 140 -12.06 16.20 0.73
N LYS A 141 -12.12 14.94 1.18
CA LYS A 141 -13.32 14.09 1.06
C LYS A 141 -13.52 13.17 2.26
N GLU A 142 -14.40 13.55 3.17
CA GLU A 142 -14.98 12.62 4.14
C GLU A 142 -15.86 11.58 3.42
N PHE A 143 -15.88 10.34 3.95
CA PHE A 143 -16.74 9.27 3.47
C PHE A 143 -17.80 9.00 4.53
N ASN A 144 -19.06 9.33 4.23
CA ASN A 144 -20.14 9.21 5.20
C ASN A 144 -20.94 7.92 4.99
N SER A 145 -20.86 7.31 3.80
CA SER A 145 -21.60 6.08 3.49
C SER A 145 -20.88 5.18 2.47
N TRP A 146 -21.34 3.93 2.37
CA TRP A 146 -20.86 2.97 1.39
C TRP A 146 -21.29 3.28 -0.05
N GLU A 147 -22.48 3.86 -0.21
CA GLU A 147 -22.97 4.37 -1.48
C GLU A 147 -22.06 5.49 -2.01
N ASP A 148 -21.48 6.30 -1.11
CA ASP A 148 -20.46 7.29 -1.48
C ASP A 148 -19.20 6.63 -2.02
N VAL A 149 -18.78 5.48 -1.50
CA VAL A 149 -17.58 4.77 -1.99
C VAL A 149 -17.82 4.25 -3.41
N GLN A 150 -18.96 3.61 -3.68
CA GLN A 150 -19.29 3.12 -5.02
C GLN A 150 -19.49 4.25 -6.03
N THR A 151 -20.15 5.33 -5.62
CA THR A 151 -20.35 6.52 -6.46
C THR A 151 -19.02 7.21 -6.72
N LYS A 152 -18.13 7.30 -5.72
CA LYS A 152 -16.80 7.88 -5.89
C LYS A 152 -15.86 7.00 -6.70
N ALA A 153 -15.95 5.68 -6.68
CA ALA A 153 -15.22 4.84 -7.62
C ALA A 153 -15.56 5.24 -9.06
N LYS A 154 -16.86 5.48 -9.35
CA LYS A 154 -17.31 6.00 -10.66
C LYS A 154 -16.82 7.42 -10.92
N VAL A 155 -16.87 8.32 -9.94
CA VAL A 155 -16.39 9.72 -10.08
C VAL A 155 -14.87 9.79 -10.25
N PHE A 156 -14.10 8.98 -9.53
CA PHE A 156 -12.65 8.87 -9.69
C PHE A 156 -12.31 8.32 -11.07
N ASN A 157 -13.01 7.26 -11.49
CA ASN A 157 -12.91 6.75 -12.85
C ASN A 157 -13.26 7.81 -13.90
N TRP A 158 -14.12 8.78 -13.60
CA TRP A 158 -14.46 9.90 -14.48
C TRP A 158 -13.46 11.06 -14.42
N ALA A 159 -12.97 11.41 -13.23
CA ALA A 159 -12.14 12.58 -12.96
C ALA A 159 -10.67 12.36 -13.31
N VAL A 160 -10.20 11.11 -13.29
CA VAL A 160 -8.86 10.76 -13.77
C VAL A 160 -8.98 9.73 -14.90
N PRO A 161 -9.63 10.12 -16.03
CA PRO A 161 -9.99 9.19 -17.08
C PRO A 161 -8.75 8.57 -17.74
N LYS A 162 -7.57 9.18 -17.68
CA LYS A 162 -6.31 8.56 -18.14
C LYS A 162 -5.86 7.39 -17.26
N LEU A 163 -6.08 7.43 -15.95
CA LEU A 163 -5.78 6.29 -15.06
C LEU A 163 -6.73 5.12 -15.28
N THR A 164 -7.93 5.40 -15.82
CA THR A 164 -9.05 4.45 -15.86
C THR A 164 -9.51 4.14 -17.29
N SER A 165 -8.91 4.75 -18.31
CA SER A 165 -9.22 4.65 -19.76
C SER A 165 -8.98 3.26 -20.39
N GLY A 166 -8.89 2.23 -19.55
CA GLY A 166 -8.91 0.83 -19.93
C GLY A 166 -9.24 -0.11 -18.77
N TRP A 167 -9.38 0.41 -17.54
CA TRP A 167 -9.55 -0.39 -16.32
C TRP A 167 -10.46 0.30 -15.30
N PRO A 168 -11.72 -0.11 -15.16
CA PRO A 168 -12.54 0.39 -14.07
C PRO A 168 -12.01 -0.17 -12.73
N LEU A 169 -11.66 0.72 -11.80
CA LEU A 169 -11.36 0.32 -10.43
C LEU A 169 -12.57 -0.44 -9.83
N THR A 170 -12.30 -1.57 -9.19
CA THR A 170 -13.33 -2.33 -8.45
C THR A 170 -13.63 -1.65 -7.11
N ALA A 171 -14.64 -2.13 -6.38
CA ALA A 171 -15.02 -1.54 -5.09
C ALA A 171 -13.89 -1.60 -4.07
N ILE A 172 -13.15 -2.72 -4.00
CA ILE A 172 -11.98 -2.87 -3.14
C ILE A 172 -10.81 -1.97 -3.57
N ASP A 173 -10.72 -1.63 -4.86
CA ASP A 173 -9.65 -0.76 -5.34
C ASP A 173 -9.82 0.68 -4.90
N ALA A 174 -11.06 1.16 -4.79
CA ALA A 174 -11.39 2.55 -4.43
C ALA A 174 -11.62 2.75 -2.92
N ALA A 175 -12.05 1.71 -2.20
CA ALA A 175 -12.31 1.81 -0.76
C ALA A 175 -10.98 1.96 0.00
N SER A 176 -10.92 2.94 0.91
CA SER A 176 -9.70 3.26 1.68
C SER A 176 -8.46 3.42 0.79
N LEU A 177 -8.62 4.01 -0.41
CA LEU A 177 -7.56 4.13 -1.41
C LEU A 177 -6.26 4.72 -0.83
N PHE A 178 -6.34 5.77 -0.02
CA PHE A 178 -5.17 6.38 0.62
C PHE A 178 -4.41 5.38 1.50
N ASP A 179 -5.11 4.68 2.39
CA ASP A 179 -4.49 3.70 3.30
C ASP A 179 -3.88 2.54 2.52
N LYS A 180 -4.51 2.13 1.42
CA LYS A 180 -4.00 1.09 0.53
C LYS A 180 -2.73 1.54 -0.18
N VAL A 181 -2.71 2.75 -0.74
CA VAL A 181 -1.52 3.34 -1.38
C VAL A 181 -0.39 3.45 -0.37
N LEU A 182 -0.67 3.93 0.84
CA LEU A 182 0.36 4.01 1.88
C LEU A 182 0.89 2.61 2.25
N LEU A 183 0.01 1.61 2.39
CA LEU A 183 0.46 0.24 2.65
C LEU A 183 1.31 -0.31 1.49
N HIS A 184 0.91 -0.06 0.24
CA HIS A 184 1.65 -0.41 -0.97
C HIS A 184 3.07 0.16 -0.93
N GLU A 185 3.21 1.47 -0.73
CA GLU A 185 4.53 2.12 -0.60
C GLU A 185 5.36 1.53 0.54
N LEU A 186 4.73 1.26 1.69
CA LEU A 186 5.43 0.67 2.82
C LEU A 186 5.97 -0.73 2.51
N THR A 187 5.38 -1.49 1.57
CA THR A 187 5.94 -2.78 1.14
C THR A 187 7.24 -2.63 0.35
N HIS A 188 7.40 -1.54 -0.41
CA HIS A 188 8.66 -1.27 -1.12
C HIS A 188 9.79 -0.90 -0.17
N THR A 189 9.51 -0.44 1.04
CA THR A 189 10.56 -0.12 2.02
C THR A 189 11.37 -1.37 2.41
N ARG A 190 12.54 -1.18 3.01
CA ARG A 190 13.36 -2.30 3.50
C ARG A 190 12.62 -3.14 4.55
N SER A 191 11.88 -2.47 5.43
CA SER A 191 11.04 -3.14 6.43
C SER A 191 9.85 -3.86 5.81
N GLY A 192 9.31 -3.33 4.71
CA GLY A 192 8.29 -4.00 3.90
C GLY A 192 8.78 -5.17 3.08
N GLY A 193 10.08 -5.49 3.10
CA GLY A 193 10.65 -6.61 2.34
C GLY A 193 11.06 -6.24 0.91
N SER A 194 11.12 -4.94 0.60
CA SER A 194 11.57 -4.43 -0.70
C SER A 194 10.90 -5.15 -1.86
N THR A 195 9.58 -5.13 -1.84
CA THR A 195 8.72 -5.62 -2.92
C THR A 195 8.89 -4.75 -4.16
N THR A 196 8.38 -5.23 -5.28
CA THR A 196 8.43 -4.55 -6.57
C THR A 196 7.01 -4.32 -7.09
N ASP A 197 6.88 -3.40 -8.03
CA ASP A 197 5.66 -3.25 -8.83
C ASP A 197 5.70 -4.27 -9.95
N VAL A 198 5.32 -5.50 -9.61
CA VAL A 198 5.46 -6.63 -10.50
C VAL A 198 4.62 -6.41 -11.74
N GLY A 199 5.27 -6.42 -12.90
CA GLY A 199 4.57 -6.28 -14.16
C GLY A 199 5.43 -6.27 -15.41
N GLY A 200 4.89 -6.97 -16.42
CA GLY A 200 5.17 -6.85 -17.85
C GLY A 200 3.85 -6.74 -18.62
N GLY A 201 2.88 -6.03 -18.03
CA GLY A 201 1.56 -5.80 -18.60
C GLY A 201 1.60 -4.86 -19.80
N SER A 202 0.67 -5.02 -20.73
CA SER A 202 0.54 -4.20 -21.95
C SER A 202 0.03 -2.78 -21.71
N ASN A 203 0.04 -2.28 -20.46
CA ASN A 203 -0.51 -0.97 -20.12
C ASN A 203 0.60 0.07 -20.01
N PRO A 204 0.79 0.93 -21.03
CA PRO A 204 1.85 1.93 -21.06
C PRO A 204 1.67 3.05 -20.02
N LEU A 205 0.48 3.18 -19.39
CA LEU A 205 0.20 4.21 -18.40
C LEU A 205 0.80 3.97 -17.01
N PHE A 206 1.26 2.74 -16.72
CA PHE A 206 1.81 2.35 -15.42
C PHE A 206 3.13 1.60 -15.56
N GLY A 207 3.89 1.85 -16.63
CA GLY A 207 5.16 1.14 -16.88
C GLY A 207 5.02 -0.39 -17.00
N GLY A 208 3.81 -0.90 -17.28
CA GLY A 208 3.53 -2.34 -17.29
C GLY A 208 3.26 -2.98 -15.93
N ALA A 209 3.27 -2.23 -14.83
CA ALA A 209 2.93 -2.71 -13.49
C ALA A 209 1.47 -3.18 -13.38
N ARG A 210 1.24 -4.20 -12.54
CA ARG A 210 -0.06 -4.84 -12.34
C ARG A 210 -0.77 -4.29 -11.10
N TYR A 211 -1.39 -3.13 -11.26
CA TYR A 211 -2.20 -2.49 -10.22
C TYR A 211 -3.68 -2.89 -10.29
N GLY A 212 -4.30 -2.97 -9.11
CA GLY A 212 -5.69 -3.25 -8.89
C GLY A 212 -6.02 -4.73 -8.77
N TRP A 213 -7.18 -5.00 -8.17
CA TRP A 213 -7.65 -6.35 -7.83
C TRP A 213 -7.58 -7.32 -8.99
N ARG A 214 -8.09 -6.93 -10.16
CA ARG A 214 -8.13 -7.80 -11.34
C ARG A 214 -6.73 -8.16 -11.86
N GLU A 215 -5.77 -7.25 -11.80
CA GLU A 215 -4.40 -7.52 -12.24
C GLU A 215 -3.60 -8.32 -11.24
N CYS A 216 -3.75 -8.04 -9.94
CA CYS A 216 -3.16 -8.86 -8.89
C CYS A 216 -3.68 -10.30 -8.96
N LYS A 217 -4.98 -10.49 -9.24
CA LYS A 217 -5.54 -11.82 -9.54
C LYS A 217 -4.94 -12.45 -10.80
N SER A 218 -4.80 -11.68 -11.89
CA SER A 218 -4.14 -12.20 -13.09
C SER A 218 -2.69 -12.60 -12.83
N LEU A 219 -2.01 -11.91 -11.91
CA LEU A 219 -0.66 -12.24 -11.49
C LEU A 219 -0.62 -13.54 -10.69
N ALA A 220 -1.52 -13.70 -9.71
CA ALA A 220 -1.68 -14.93 -8.94
C ALA A 220 -1.86 -16.16 -9.85
N GLN A 221 -2.72 -16.05 -10.86
CA GLN A 221 -2.99 -17.14 -11.80
C GLN A 221 -1.80 -17.46 -12.72
N LYS A 222 -0.93 -16.48 -13.03
CA LYS A 222 0.35 -16.74 -13.70
C LYS A 222 1.34 -17.45 -12.78
N GLY A 223 1.28 -17.17 -11.48
CA GLY A 223 2.21 -17.66 -10.45
C GLY A 223 3.61 -17.13 -10.62
N ALA A 224 4.54 -17.60 -9.79
CA ALA A 224 5.95 -17.25 -9.89
C ALA A 224 6.58 -17.82 -11.16
N ASP A 225 7.37 -17.01 -11.87
CA ASP A 225 8.28 -17.51 -12.90
C ASP A 225 9.48 -18.18 -12.19
N PRO A 226 9.81 -19.44 -12.49
CA PRO A 226 10.97 -20.10 -11.87
C PRO A 226 12.31 -19.38 -12.18
N ASN A 227 12.38 -18.62 -13.27
CA ASN A 227 13.56 -17.85 -13.68
C ASN A 227 13.55 -16.41 -13.18
N ASP A 228 12.39 -15.91 -12.73
CA ASP A 228 12.22 -14.54 -12.26
C ASP A 228 11.30 -14.52 -11.04
N ARG A 229 11.89 -14.81 -9.88
CA ARG A 229 11.18 -14.84 -8.60
C ARG A 229 10.68 -13.46 -8.17
N ASP A 230 11.28 -12.39 -8.69
CA ASP A 230 10.84 -11.03 -8.40
C ASP A 230 9.53 -10.70 -9.12
N GLN A 231 9.10 -11.50 -10.10
CA GLN A 231 7.79 -11.40 -10.74
C GLN A 231 6.69 -12.23 -10.05
N ALA A 232 6.95 -12.75 -8.85
CA ALA A 232 5.98 -13.56 -8.12
C ALA A 232 4.90 -12.69 -7.44
N PRO A 233 3.65 -13.18 -7.28
CA PRO A 233 2.57 -12.42 -6.64
C PRO A 233 2.88 -11.92 -5.22
N GLN A 234 3.63 -12.70 -4.43
CA GLN A 234 4.08 -12.34 -3.08
C GLN A 234 5.19 -11.28 -3.05
N ARG A 235 5.76 -10.95 -4.20
CA ARG A 235 6.72 -9.85 -4.37
C ARG A 235 6.05 -8.59 -4.92
N ASN A 236 4.76 -8.66 -5.30
CA ASN A 236 3.99 -7.52 -5.78
C ASN A 236 3.45 -6.68 -4.63
N ALA A 237 3.82 -5.41 -4.59
CA ALA A 237 3.39 -4.47 -3.56
C ALA A 237 1.87 -4.33 -3.47
N ASP A 238 1.19 -4.22 -4.61
CA ASP A 238 -0.26 -4.02 -4.63
C ASP A 238 -1.05 -5.28 -4.22
N SER A 239 -0.54 -6.49 -4.52
CA SER A 239 -1.14 -7.74 -4.02
C SER A 239 -1.15 -7.78 -2.50
N ILE A 240 -0.05 -7.38 -1.85
CA ILE A 240 0.06 -7.33 -0.38
C ILE A 240 -0.84 -6.23 0.19
N ALA A 241 -0.89 -5.06 -0.44
CA ALA A 241 -1.74 -3.95 -0.02
C ALA A 241 -3.25 -4.30 -0.11
N LEU A 242 -3.66 -5.00 -1.16
CA LEU A 242 -5.02 -5.50 -1.35
C LEU A 242 -5.39 -6.58 -0.33
N LEU A 243 -4.46 -7.49 0.00
CA LEU A 243 -4.65 -8.42 1.12
C LEU A 243 -4.88 -7.64 2.42
N GLY A 244 -4.02 -6.66 2.72
CA GLY A 244 -4.16 -5.79 3.89
C GLY A 244 -5.54 -5.15 3.96
N SER A 245 -5.99 -4.58 2.85
CA SER A 245 -7.30 -3.92 2.74
C SER A 245 -8.44 -4.91 2.95
N ALA A 246 -8.42 -6.05 2.29
CA ALA A 246 -9.44 -7.09 2.44
C ALA A 246 -9.53 -7.60 3.89
N MET A 247 -8.39 -7.82 4.55
CA MET A 247 -8.36 -8.25 5.95
C MET A 247 -8.90 -7.18 6.89
N ARG A 248 -8.61 -5.90 6.63
CA ARG A 248 -9.22 -4.79 7.38
C ARG A 248 -10.74 -4.78 7.23
N PHE A 249 -11.26 -4.88 6.00
CA PHE A 249 -12.71 -4.84 5.76
C PHE A 249 -13.44 -6.02 6.41
N LEU A 250 -12.83 -7.20 6.40
CA LEU A 250 -13.37 -8.41 7.04
C LEU A 250 -13.49 -8.25 8.56
N HIS A 251 -12.64 -7.44 9.18
CA HIS A 251 -12.54 -7.26 10.63
C HIS A 251 -12.98 -5.87 11.11
N LEU A 252 -13.74 -5.11 10.31
CA LEU A 252 -14.37 -3.89 10.82
C LEU A 252 -15.33 -4.23 11.96
N GLU A 253 -15.27 -3.45 13.03
CA GLU A 253 -16.20 -3.60 14.17
C GLU A 253 -17.64 -3.34 13.75
N GLU A 254 -17.84 -2.32 12.91
CA GLU A 254 -19.13 -1.97 12.33
C GLU A 254 -19.20 -2.38 10.86
N ASN A 255 -20.28 -3.07 10.49
CA ASN A 255 -20.59 -3.46 9.12
C ASN A 255 -19.43 -4.20 8.40
N PRO A 256 -18.89 -5.29 8.98
CA PRO A 256 -17.78 -6.05 8.38
C PRO A 256 -18.14 -6.47 6.97
N LYS A 257 -17.14 -6.50 6.07
CA LYS A 257 -17.36 -6.78 4.65
C LYS A 257 -16.41 -7.85 4.16
N ARG A 258 -16.94 -8.77 3.36
CA ARG A 258 -16.15 -9.73 2.59
C ARG A 258 -15.93 -9.22 1.18
N VAL A 259 -14.73 -9.45 0.68
CA VAL A 259 -14.39 -9.22 -0.73
C VAL A 259 -14.80 -10.47 -1.52
N LYS A 260 -15.43 -10.26 -2.67
CA LYS A 260 -15.77 -11.32 -3.62
C LYS A 260 -14.68 -11.49 -4.64
N GLU A 261 -14.75 -12.60 -5.36
CA GLU A 261 -13.78 -12.95 -6.39
C GLU A 261 -13.58 -11.84 -7.45
N ASN A 262 -14.64 -11.10 -7.78
CA ASN A 262 -14.62 -10.02 -8.77
C ASN A 262 -14.21 -8.65 -8.20
N GLY A 263 -13.80 -8.58 -6.92
CA GLY A 263 -13.42 -7.32 -6.25
C GLY A 263 -14.61 -6.50 -5.74
N ALA A 264 -15.84 -7.00 -5.91
CA ALA A 264 -17.00 -6.42 -5.22
C ALA A 264 -16.92 -6.70 -3.72
N MET A 265 -17.50 -5.83 -2.90
CA MET A 265 -17.61 -6.04 -1.46
C MET A 265 -19.07 -6.22 -1.05
N GLU A 266 -19.30 -7.13 -0.11
CA GLU A 266 -20.60 -7.44 0.47
C GLU A 266 -20.51 -7.37 1.99
N GLU A 267 -21.52 -6.77 2.60
CA GLU A 267 -21.65 -6.76 4.05
C GLU A 267 -21.93 -8.16 4.61
N ILE A 268 -21.19 -8.52 5.63
CA ILE A 268 -21.39 -9.76 6.37
C ILE A 268 -22.51 -9.47 7.35
N THR A 269 -23.72 -9.90 7.02
CA THR A 269 -24.84 -9.83 7.95
C THR A 269 -24.46 -10.65 9.19
N PRO A 270 -24.38 -10.05 10.40
CA PRO A 270 -24.05 -10.81 11.59
C PRO A 270 -25.06 -11.93 11.73
N ASN A 271 -24.59 -13.18 11.82
CA ASN A 271 -25.47 -14.26 12.25
C ASN A 271 -25.76 -14.00 13.73
N PRO A 272 -27.00 -13.70 14.14
CA PRO A 272 -27.30 -13.25 15.51
C PRO A 272 -26.94 -14.27 16.60
N SER A 273 -26.50 -15.48 16.23
CA SER A 273 -26.20 -16.60 17.13
C SER A 273 -24.71 -16.78 17.52
N LYS A 274 -23.76 -15.98 17.01
CA LYS A 274 -22.32 -16.20 17.26
C LYS A 274 -21.54 -14.93 17.63
N ASN A 275 -21.98 -14.19 18.65
CA ASN A 275 -21.16 -13.12 19.24
C ASN A 275 -20.16 -13.67 20.26
N LYS A 276 -18.98 -14.10 19.79
CA LYS A 276 -17.77 -14.02 20.61
C LYS A 276 -17.07 -12.71 20.26
N ARG A 277 -17.29 -11.71 21.12
CA ARG A 277 -16.68 -10.39 21.07
C ARG A 277 -15.16 -10.55 21.29
N TRP A 278 -14.35 -10.15 20.31
CA TRP A 278 -12.92 -9.92 20.53
C TRP A 278 -12.77 -8.56 21.25
N PRO A 279 -11.74 -8.39 22.10
CA PRO A 279 -11.59 -7.17 22.90
C PRO A 279 -11.38 -5.95 22.00
N ASP A 280 -12.07 -4.87 22.38
CA ASP A 280 -12.22 -3.61 21.66
C ASP A 280 -10.85 -3.00 21.29
N LEU A 281 -10.60 -2.78 19.99
CA LEU A 281 -9.56 -1.89 19.48
C LEU A 281 -10.29 -0.71 18.86
N VAL A 282 -10.75 0.18 19.74
CA VAL A 282 -11.43 1.41 19.34
C VAL A 282 -10.43 2.30 18.61
N ASP A 283 -10.52 2.36 17.28
CA ASP A 283 -9.85 3.36 16.46
C ASP A 283 -10.93 4.11 15.66
N PRO A 284 -11.10 5.43 15.84
CA PRO A 284 -12.11 6.18 15.11
C PRO A 284 -11.84 6.13 13.61
N MET A 285 -12.68 5.35 12.93
CA MET A 285 -12.74 5.24 11.48
C MET A 285 -13.01 6.64 10.89
N PHE A 286 -12.06 7.15 10.09
CA PHE A 286 -12.10 8.43 9.37
C PHE A 286 -11.87 9.72 10.16
N SER A 287 -10.79 9.79 10.96
CA SER A 287 -10.10 11.07 11.17
C SER A 287 -8.69 10.97 10.62
N LEU A 288 -8.43 11.62 9.47
CA LEU A 288 -7.07 12.03 9.15
C LEU A 288 -6.64 12.95 10.28
N ASP A 289 -5.84 12.41 11.20
CA ASP A 289 -5.38 13.15 12.34
C ASP A 289 -4.73 14.45 11.85
N LYS A 290 -5.04 15.58 12.51
CA LYS A 290 -4.53 16.92 12.14
C LYS A 290 -2.99 16.99 12.15
N ARG A 291 -2.32 15.93 12.60
CA ARG A 291 -0.87 15.74 12.65
C ARG A 291 -0.18 15.65 11.28
N PHE A 292 -0.87 15.39 10.16
CA PHE A 292 -0.28 15.31 8.80
C PHE A 292 -0.06 16.67 8.10
N ALA A 293 0.23 17.75 8.85
CA ALA A 293 0.31 19.11 8.32
C ALA A 293 1.70 19.76 8.40
N GLU A 294 2.71 19.10 8.98
CA GLU A 294 4.05 19.69 9.15
C GLU A 294 5.11 19.03 8.26
N PRO A 295 5.85 19.81 7.43
CA PRO A 295 6.96 19.30 6.64
C PRO A 295 8.10 18.73 7.50
N GLY A 296 8.69 17.60 7.10
CA GLY A 296 10.00 17.14 7.60
C GLY A 296 10.03 16.14 8.77
N ARG A 297 8.96 15.39 9.03
CA ARG A 297 8.94 14.40 10.14
C ARG A 297 9.59 13.05 9.75
N PHE A 298 10.26 12.44 10.73
CA PHE A 298 10.94 11.14 10.61
C PHE A 298 10.11 10.06 11.32
N ILE A 299 10.38 8.78 11.03
CA ILE A 299 9.84 7.63 11.78
C ILE A 299 11.07 6.85 12.29
N LYS A 300 11.08 6.42 13.55
CA LYS A 300 12.14 5.59 14.13
C LYS A 300 11.58 4.64 15.18
N VAL A 301 12.09 3.42 15.29
CA VAL A 301 11.78 2.54 16.44
C VAL A 301 12.98 2.45 17.37
N VAL A 302 12.79 2.83 18.64
CA VAL A 302 13.70 2.46 19.73
C VAL A 302 13.26 1.08 20.24
N LYS A 303 14.15 0.10 20.12
CA LYS A 303 13.99 -1.18 20.83
C LYS A 303 14.21 -0.91 22.32
N ALA A 304 13.14 -0.88 23.11
CA ALA A 304 13.23 -0.96 24.56
C ALA A 304 13.63 -2.40 24.93
N GLY A 305 14.91 -2.61 25.16
CA GLY A 305 15.45 -3.78 25.84
C GLY A 305 15.95 -3.35 27.21
N ALA A 306 15.15 -3.49 28.26
CA ALA A 306 15.64 -3.55 29.62
C ALA A 306 15.00 -4.75 30.34
N VAL A 307 15.73 -5.25 31.35
CA VAL A 307 15.46 -6.32 32.33
C VAL A 307 16.17 -7.63 31.93
N LEU A 308 17.17 -8.16 32.65
CA LEU A 308 17.83 -7.86 33.93
C LEU A 308 19.36 -7.95 33.75
#